data_AF-A0A7S3PM56-F1
#
_entry.id   AF-A0A7S3PM56-F1
#
_cell.length_a   1.000
_cell.length_b   1.000
_cell.length_c   1.000
_cell.angle_alpha   90.00
_cell.angle_beta   90.00
_cell.angle_gamma   90.00
#
_symmetry.space_group_name_H-M   'P 1'
#
loop_
_entity.id
_entity.type
_entity.pdbx_description
1 polymer ?
#
loop_
_entity_poly.entity_id
_entity_poly.type
_entity_poly.pdbx_seq_one_letter_code
_entity_poly.pdbx_strand_id
1 'polypeptide(L)'
;MCKNCVLEAFPDRGTTVLDSGNYFVNLSVCVACGTKSIPSQIDLKVEKEDIDGGEDNDDEFETETDVEITTYQHQCGKDGCDHIIAEHFHRFHVEQGRQEYFMECLLCGRGCDSQLVHHDDNDSGEEGNGAIKVEADSYYEASYIQAEIAAAEEQPKETPEQKKNREDMFAALAMSMPVMEGADDDDEATDWE
;
A
#
# COMPACT_ATOMS: atom_id res chain seq x y z
N MET A 1 9.39 5.49 -2.96
CA MET A 1 9.84 4.09 -2.79
C MET A 1 11.13 3.85 -3.58
N CYS A 2 12.05 3.03 -3.09
CA CYS A 2 13.39 2.86 -3.65
C CYS A 2 13.69 1.40 -4.06
N LYS A 3 13.74 1.15 -5.38
CA LYS A 3 14.01 -0.18 -5.96
C LYS A 3 15.42 -0.70 -5.66
N ASN A 4 16.36 0.19 -5.37
CA ASN A 4 17.75 -0.18 -5.12
C ASN A 4 17.99 -0.69 -3.68
N CYS A 5 17.01 -0.52 -2.79
CA CYS A 5 17.08 -1.00 -1.41
C CYS A 5 16.53 -2.43 -1.24
N VAL A 6 15.88 -2.97 -2.27
CA VAL A 6 15.26 -4.30 -2.26
C VAL A 6 15.98 -5.23 -3.24
N LEU A 7 15.88 -6.55 -3.02
CA LEU A 7 16.40 -7.56 -3.93
C LEU A 7 15.46 -7.77 -5.12
N GLU A 8 14.17 -7.86 -4.84
CA GLU A 8 13.09 -8.02 -5.80
C GLU A 8 11.98 -6.99 -5.50
N ALA A 9 11.46 -6.36 -6.54
CA ALA A 9 10.36 -5.42 -6.41
C ALA A 9 9.05 -6.20 -6.33
N PHE A 10 8.27 -5.99 -5.26
CA PHE A 10 6.97 -6.64 -5.07
C PHE A 10 7.05 -8.18 -5.15
N PRO A 11 7.87 -8.84 -4.31
CA PRO A 11 7.97 -10.30 -4.33
C PRO A 11 6.58 -10.93 -4.11
N ASP A 12 6.28 -12.00 -4.84
CA ASP A 12 5.04 -12.74 -4.64
C ASP A 12 5.04 -13.44 -3.28
N ARG A 13 3.94 -13.29 -2.53
CA ARG A 13 3.72 -13.83 -1.19
C ARG A 13 2.59 -14.85 -1.14
N GLY A 14 1.92 -15.12 -2.27
CA GLY A 14 0.75 -15.98 -2.33
C GLY A 14 -0.30 -15.52 -1.32
N THR A 15 -0.65 -16.40 -0.38
CA THR A 15 -1.65 -16.14 0.68
C THR A 15 -1.08 -15.42 1.91
N THR A 16 0.22 -15.11 1.95
CA THR A 16 0.80 -14.38 3.09
C THR A 16 0.53 -12.88 2.96
N VAL A 17 -0.45 -12.40 3.72
CA VAL A 17 -0.84 -11.00 3.81
C VAL A 17 -0.51 -10.49 5.21
N LEU A 18 0.15 -9.33 5.31
CA LEU A 18 0.57 -8.74 6.58
C LEU A 18 0.06 -7.29 6.66
N ASP A 19 -0.50 -6.93 7.80
CA ASP A 19 -0.91 -5.56 8.16
C ASP A 19 0.24 -4.76 8.79
N SER A 20 1.31 -5.44 9.19
CA SER A 20 2.42 -4.90 9.96
C SER A 20 3.72 -5.70 9.77
N GLY A 21 4.84 -5.12 10.20
CA GLY A 21 6.16 -5.76 10.13
C GLY A 21 6.90 -5.45 8.83
N ASN A 22 7.88 -6.29 8.46
CA ASN A 22 8.68 -6.11 7.24
C ASN A 22 9.25 -7.43 6.72
N TYR A 23 9.39 -7.57 5.40
CA TYR A 23 10.07 -8.72 4.80
C TYR A 23 11.58 -8.49 4.70
N PHE A 24 12.26 -8.55 5.84
CA PHE A 24 13.70 -8.25 5.96
C PHE A 24 14.61 -9.05 5.01
N VAL A 25 14.18 -10.26 4.61
CA VAL A 25 14.95 -11.11 3.68
C VAL A 25 15.05 -10.44 2.29
N ASN A 26 14.01 -9.72 1.86
CA ASN A 26 14.01 -8.98 0.59
C ASN A 26 14.77 -7.65 0.66
N LEU A 27 15.17 -7.19 1.85
CA LEU A 27 16.00 -6.00 2.00
C LEU A 27 17.44 -6.31 1.57
N SER A 28 17.96 -5.59 0.59
CA SER A 28 19.37 -5.70 0.19
C SER A 28 20.23 -4.87 1.15
N VAL A 29 20.34 -3.57 0.90
CA VAL A 29 21.07 -2.57 1.68
C VAL A 29 20.47 -1.21 1.37
N CYS A 30 20.37 -0.31 2.34
CA CYS A 30 19.90 1.04 2.06
C CYS A 30 20.90 1.76 1.14
N VAL A 31 20.44 2.23 -0.02
CA VAL A 31 21.28 2.93 -1.00
C VAL A 31 21.80 4.28 -0.48
N ALA A 32 21.07 4.92 0.42
CA ALA A 32 21.44 6.22 0.96
C ALA A 32 22.56 6.13 2.02
N CYS A 33 22.54 5.11 2.89
CA CYS A 33 23.45 5.01 4.03
C CYS A 33 24.37 3.79 4.01
N GLY A 34 24.19 2.88 3.06
CA GLY A 34 24.98 1.66 2.89
C GLY A 34 24.79 0.62 3.99
N THR A 35 23.76 0.75 4.85
CA THR A 35 23.54 -0.14 5.99
C THR A 35 22.29 -0.99 5.77
N LYS A 36 22.37 -2.27 6.16
CA LYS A 36 21.23 -3.18 6.25
C LYS A 36 20.73 -3.20 7.69
N SER A 37 19.80 -2.32 8.01
CA SER A 37 19.11 -2.23 9.30
C SER A 37 17.64 -2.62 9.14
N ILE A 38 17.00 -3.03 10.24
CA ILE A 38 15.56 -3.33 10.24
C ILE A 38 14.80 -2.01 9.97
N PRO A 39 13.95 -1.92 8.94
CA PRO A 39 13.21 -0.70 8.67
C PRO A 39 12.21 -0.37 9.78
N SER A 40 12.10 0.91 10.09
CA SER A 40 11.08 1.46 10.99
C SER A 40 9.78 1.69 10.24
N GLN A 41 8.65 1.47 10.92
CA GLN A 41 7.33 1.82 10.42
C GLN A 41 7.00 3.25 10.85
N ILE A 42 6.69 4.11 9.86
CA ILE A 42 6.30 5.51 10.07
C ILE A 42 5.02 5.83 9.30
N ASP A 43 4.38 6.96 9.63
CA ASP A 43 3.20 7.48 8.93
C ASP A 43 2.06 6.46 8.79
N LEU A 44 1.80 5.69 9.86
CA LEU A 44 0.68 4.76 9.92
C LEU A 44 -0.65 5.50 9.83
N LYS A 45 -1.47 5.09 8.88
CA LYS A 45 -2.85 5.53 8.69
C LYS A 45 -3.76 4.31 8.63
N VAL A 46 -4.89 4.40 9.31
CA VAL A 46 -5.94 3.38 9.29
C VAL A 46 -7.24 4.09 8.93
N GLU A 47 -7.87 3.63 7.86
CA GLU A 47 -9.13 4.12 7.33
C GLU A 47 -10.14 2.98 7.42
N LYS A 48 -11.33 3.28 7.96
CA LYS A 48 -12.44 2.32 8.07
C LYS A 48 -13.64 2.92 7.36
N GLU A 49 -14.24 2.14 6.48
CA GLU A 49 -15.43 2.52 5.74
C GLU A 49 -16.50 1.46 5.99
N ASP A 50 -17.58 1.88 6.63
CA ASP A 50 -18.81 1.10 6.75
C ASP A 50 -19.64 1.49 5.52
N ILE A 51 -19.82 0.55 4.59
CA ILE A 51 -20.68 0.79 3.43
C ILE A 51 -22.10 0.41 3.85
N ASP A 52 -22.81 1.38 4.40
CA ASP A 52 -24.26 1.25 4.63
C ASP A 52 -24.94 1.03 3.27
N GLY A 53 -25.50 -0.15 3.07
CA GLY A 53 -26.38 -0.44 1.95
C GLY A 53 -27.51 0.58 1.96
N GLY A 54 -27.57 1.42 0.93
CA GLY A 54 -28.39 2.64 0.91
C GLY A 54 -29.80 2.47 1.47
N GLU A 55 -30.16 3.39 2.37
CA GLU A 55 -31.52 3.64 2.83
C GLU A 55 -32.43 3.80 1.60
N ASP A 56 -33.28 2.81 1.33
CA ASP A 56 -34.58 2.91 0.62
C ASP A 56 -34.99 1.51 0.11
N ASN A 57 -35.32 0.55 0.99
CA ASN A 57 -36.37 -0.46 0.75
C ASN A 57 -36.55 -1.36 2.00
N ASP A 58 -37.75 -1.29 2.53
CA ASP A 58 -38.35 -2.03 3.63
C ASP A 58 -38.61 -3.50 3.28
N ASP A 59 -37.56 -4.31 3.06
CA ASP A 59 -37.51 -5.79 3.19
C ASP A 59 -36.24 -6.40 2.54
N GLU A 60 -35.02 -5.96 2.85
CA GLU A 60 -33.83 -6.66 2.32
C GLU A 60 -32.62 -6.61 3.26
N PHE A 61 -32.07 -7.79 3.50
CA PHE A 61 -30.92 -8.14 4.33
C PHE A 61 -29.76 -7.13 4.17
N GLU A 62 -29.50 -6.35 5.22
CA GLU A 62 -28.33 -5.46 5.32
C GLU A 62 -27.06 -6.31 5.20
N THR A 63 -26.45 -6.35 4.02
CA THR A 63 -25.07 -6.85 3.88
C THR A 63 -24.16 -5.74 4.39
N GLU A 64 -23.89 -5.75 5.70
CA GLU A 64 -22.83 -4.95 6.32
C GLU A 64 -21.51 -5.33 5.61
N THR A 65 -20.99 -4.42 4.79
CA THR A 65 -19.66 -4.61 4.18
C THR A 65 -18.68 -3.64 4.84
N ASP A 66 -17.77 -4.21 5.61
CA ASP A 66 -16.74 -3.48 6.34
C ASP A 66 -15.46 -3.46 5.51
N VAL A 67 -14.88 -2.28 5.29
CA VAL A 67 -13.57 -2.13 4.65
C VAL A 67 -12.61 -1.49 5.66
N GLU A 68 -11.43 -2.09 5.84
CA GLU A 68 -10.33 -1.51 6.61
C GLU A 68 -9.06 -1.41 5.75
N ILE A 69 -8.55 -0.20 5.58
CA ILE A 69 -7.34 0.10 4.83
C ILE A 69 -6.28 0.57 5.81
N THR A 70 -5.12 -0.09 5.77
CA THR A 70 -3.93 0.28 6.54
C THR A 70 -2.81 0.67 5.59
N THR A 71 -2.27 1.87 5.75
CA THR A 71 -1.11 2.35 4.98
C THR A 71 -0.01 2.87 5.90
N TYR A 72 1.24 2.55 5.58
CA TYR A 72 2.40 3.08 6.29
C TYR A 72 3.66 3.05 5.42
N GLN A 73 4.75 3.68 5.89
CA GLN A 73 6.03 3.68 5.17
C GLN A 73 7.11 2.92 5.94
N HIS A 74 7.98 2.24 5.18
CA HIS A 74 9.22 1.65 5.67
C HIS A 74 10.37 2.66 5.53
N GLN A 75 10.81 3.21 6.64
CA GLN A 75 11.98 4.07 6.71
C GLN A 75 13.22 3.25 7.09
N CYS A 76 14.39 3.59 6.56
CA CYS A 76 15.65 2.96 6.97
C CYS A 76 15.86 3.10 8.49
N GLY A 77 16.06 2.00 9.21
CA GLY A 77 16.25 2.03 10.67
C GLY A 77 17.66 2.40 11.12
N LYS A 78 18.49 3.03 10.27
CA LYS A 78 19.79 3.56 10.69
C LYS A 78 19.59 4.97 11.20
N ASP A 79 20.08 5.26 12.41
CA ASP A 79 20.05 6.61 12.96
C ASP A 79 20.66 7.65 12.00
N GLY A 80 19.90 8.71 11.73
CA GLY A 80 20.27 9.78 10.79
C GLY A 80 20.06 9.44 9.32
N CYS A 81 19.36 8.35 8.98
CA CYS A 81 18.97 8.02 7.62
C CYS A 81 17.46 8.02 7.45
N ASP A 82 16.92 9.10 6.88
CA ASP A 82 15.48 9.24 6.64
C ASP A 82 15.01 8.63 5.31
N HIS A 83 15.72 7.62 4.80
CA HIS A 83 15.44 7.07 3.49
C HIS A 83 14.19 6.19 3.49
N ILE A 84 13.18 6.57 2.71
CA ILE A 84 11.95 5.79 2.52
C ILE A 84 12.19 4.66 1.52
N ILE A 85 12.19 3.44 2.02
CA ILE A 85 12.43 2.22 1.25
C ILE A 85 11.18 1.85 0.46
N ALA A 86 10.03 1.77 1.12
CA ALA A 86 8.79 1.29 0.52
C ALA A 86 7.59 1.89 1.24
N GLU A 87 6.45 1.89 0.57
CA GLU A 87 5.14 2.15 1.15
C GLU A 87 4.41 0.80 1.21
N HIS A 88 3.71 0.59 2.30
CA HIS A 88 2.99 -0.64 2.59
C HIS A 88 1.50 -0.33 2.56
N PHE A 89 0.80 -1.01 1.67
CA PHE A 89 -0.65 -0.98 1.55
C PHE A 89 -1.20 -2.33 1.99
N HIS A 90 -2.17 -2.30 2.89
CA HIS A 90 -2.92 -3.46 3.33
C HIS A 90 -4.41 -3.12 3.31
N ARG A 91 -5.23 -3.99 2.73
CA ARG A 91 -6.69 -3.89 2.71
C ARG A 91 -7.28 -5.16 3.28
N PHE A 92 -8.21 -4.98 4.19
CA PHE A 92 -9.08 -6.00 4.73
C PHE A 92 -10.52 -5.64 4.34
N HIS A 93 -11.29 -6.64 3.92
CA HIS A 93 -12.69 -6.45 3.57
C HIS A 93 -13.51 -7.66 3.99
N VAL A 94 -14.72 -7.44 4.49
CA VAL A 94 -15.69 -8.49 4.73
C VAL A 94 -16.89 -8.29 3.81
N GLU A 95 -17.19 -9.30 3.02
CA GLU A 95 -18.37 -9.32 2.14
C GLU A 95 -19.05 -10.69 2.20
N GLN A 96 -20.36 -10.72 2.45
CA GLN A 96 -21.18 -11.93 2.38
C GLN A 96 -20.62 -13.14 3.17
N GLY A 97 -20.05 -12.89 4.35
CA GLY A 97 -19.46 -13.94 5.18
C GLY A 97 -18.09 -14.45 4.70
N ARG A 98 -17.42 -13.73 3.81
CA ARG A 98 -16.03 -13.97 3.39
C ARG A 98 -15.15 -12.81 3.86
N GLN A 99 -13.99 -13.15 4.41
CA GLN A 99 -12.92 -12.22 4.73
C GLN A 99 -11.91 -12.23 3.59
N GLU A 100 -11.59 -11.06 3.07
CA GLU A 100 -10.61 -10.86 2.01
C GLU A 100 -9.46 -9.98 2.50
N TYR A 101 -8.26 -10.41 2.18
CA TYR A 101 -7.02 -9.77 2.57
C TYR A 101 -6.19 -9.48 1.32
N PHE A 102 -5.67 -8.26 1.24
CA PHE A 102 -4.77 -7.85 0.17
C PHE A 102 -3.62 -7.03 0.75
N MET A 103 -2.41 -7.27 0.25
CA MET A 103 -1.24 -6.47 0.57
C MET A 103 -0.44 -6.17 -0.69
N GLU A 104 0.03 -4.93 -0.79
CA GLU A 104 0.99 -4.51 -1.79
C GLU A 104 2.07 -3.62 -1.16
N CYS A 105 3.31 -4.07 -1.24
CA CYS A 105 4.46 -3.32 -0.75
C CYS A 105 5.71 -3.68 -1.55
N LEU A 106 6.51 -2.67 -1.93
CA LEU A 106 7.75 -2.89 -2.67
C LEU A 106 8.73 -3.79 -1.90
N LEU A 107 8.74 -3.69 -0.57
CA LEU A 107 9.60 -4.48 0.32
C LEU A 107 8.92 -5.80 0.74
N CYS A 108 7.69 -5.74 1.27
CA CYS A 108 7.00 -6.90 1.84
C CYS A 108 6.46 -7.86 0.79
N GLY A 109 6.06 -7.35 -0.36
CA GLY A 109 5.54 -8.13 -1.48
C GLY A 109 4.08 -7.88 -1.80
N ARG A 110 3.56 -8.72 -2.70
CA ARG A 110 2.14 -8.79 -3.06
C ARG A 110 1.57 -10.09 -2.56
N GLY A 111 0.46 -10.02 -1.83
CA GLY A 111 -0.26 -11.19 -1.34
C GLY A 111 -1.75 -10.95 -1.32
N CYS A 112 -2.50 -12.02 -1.50
CA CYS A 112 -3.95 -12.01 -1.38
C CYS A 112 -4.42 -13.33 -0.77
N ASP A 113 -5.34 -13.24 0.20
CA ASP A 113 -5.96 -14.40 0.82
C ASP A 113 -7.45 -14.16 1.01
N SER A 114 -8.21 -15.24 1.06
CA SER A 114 -9.66 -15.16 1.27
C SER A 114 -10.16 -16.36 2.05
N GLN A 115 -10.96 -16.12 3.09
CA GLN A 115 -11.43 -17.16 4.00
C GLN A 115 -12.92 -17.00 4.28
N LEU A 116 -13.64 -18.11 4.41
CA LEU A 116 -15.04 -18.10 4.84
C LEU A 116 -15.11 -17.93 6.35
N VAL A 117 -15.95 -17.01 6.80
CA VAL A 117 -16.27 -16.82 8.21
C VAL A 117 -17.23 -17.92 8.62
N HIS A 118 -16.73 -18.90 9.38
CA HIS A 118 -17.60 -19.89 9.99
C HIS A 118 -18.32 -19.24 11.17
N HIS A 119 -19.65 -19.14 11.11
CA HIS A 119 -20.47 -18.75 12.26
C HIS A 119 -20.48 -19.94 13.23
N ASP A 120 -19.47 -20.01 14.10
CA ASP A 120 -19.44 -20.96 15.21
C ASP A 120 -20.42 -20.46 16.30
N ASP A 121 -21.71 -20.64 16.04
CA ASP A 121 -22.65 -20.81 17.14
C ASP A 121 -22.23 -22.10 17.84
N ASN A 122 -21.53 -21.95 18.96
CA ASN A 122 -21.35 -23.01 19.94
C ASN A 122 -22.73 -23.40 20.51
N ASP A 123 -23.58 -24.06 19.73
CA ASP A 123 -24.61 -24.93 20.25
C ASP A 123 -24.09 -26.35 20.21
N SER A 124 -23.78 -26.85 21.41
CA SER A 124 -23.28 -28.19 21.65
C SER A 124 -24.24 -29.24 21.08
N GLY A 125 -23.86 -29.95 20.02
CA GLY A 125 -24.61 -31.13 19.60
C GLY A 125 -24.25 -31.72 18.24
N GLU A 126 -23.41 -32.75 18.30
CA GLU A 126 -23.35 -33.88 17.36
C GLU A 126 -22.46 -33.82 16.10
N GLU A 127 -21.90 -35.00 15.84
CA GLU A 127 -20.77 -35.34 14.99
C GLU A 127 -21.10 -35.28 13.49
N GLY A 128 -20.16 -34.79 12.68
CA GLY A 128 -20.28 -34.89 11.22
C GLY A 128 -18.96 -34.65 10.49
N ASN A 129 -18.20 -35.72 10.25
CA ASN A 129 -17.10 -35.72 9.29
C ASN A 129 -17.56 -35.18 7.92
N GLY A 130 -17.08 -34.00 7.53
CA GLY A 130 -17.34 -33.40 6.23
C GLY A 130 -16.08 -32.77 5.67
N ALA A 131 -15.24 -33.56 5.00
CA ALA A 131 -14.28 -33.00 4.06
C ALA A 131 -15.08 -32.31 2.94
N ILE A 132 -15.26 -30.99 3.05
CA ILE A 132 -15.86 -30.19 1.99
C ILE A 132 -14.82 -30.09 0.88
N LYS A 133 -15.09 -30.81 -0.21
CA LYS A 133 -14.36 -30.69 -1.46
C LYS A 133 -14.43 -29.24 -1.92
N VAL A 134 -13.29 -28.58 -2.01
CA VAL A 134 -13.10 -27.35 -2.76
C VAL A 134 -13.32 -27.64 -4.25
N GLU A 135 -14.58 -27.58 -4.70
CA GLU A 135 -14.91 -27.60 -6.12
C GLU A 135 -14.87 -26.17 -6.67
N ALA A 136 -13.77 -25.88 -7.39
CA ALA A 136 -13.71 -25.20 -8.68
C ALA A 136 -14.40 -23.84 -8.93
N ASP A 137 -14.89 -23.10 -7.94
CA ASP A 137 -15.44 -21.75 -8.19
C ASP A 137 -14.40 -20.62 -8.08
N SER A 138 -13.18 -20.94 -7.61
CA SER A 138 -12.02 -20.04 -7.52
C SER A 138 -11.49 -19.45 -8.84
N TYR A 139 -12.01 -19.89 -10.00
CA TYR A 139 -11.46 -19.50 -11.30
C TYR A 139 -12.10 -18.22 -11.89
N TYR A 140 -13.31 -17.85 -11.46
CA TYR A 140 -14.00 -16.68 -12.04
C TYR A 140 -13.59 -15.36 -11.37
N GLU A 141 -13.18 -15.35 -10.10
CA GLU A 141 -12.87 -14.11 -9.38
C GLU A 141 -11.40 -13.70 -9.38
N ALA A 142 -10.47 -14.64 -9.59
CA ALA A 142 -9.08 -14.31 -9.89
C ALA A 142 -8.95 -13.46 -11.16
N SER A 143 -9.93 -13.55 -12.07
CA SER A 143 -9.96 -12.77 -13.31
C SER A 143 -10.29 -11.29 -13.10
N TYR A 144 -11.07 -10.95 -12.07
CA TYR A 144 -11.48 -9.57 -11.78
C TYR A 144 -10.33 -8.80 -11.14
N ILE A 145 -9.63 -9.41 -10.18
CA ILE A 145 -8.42 -8.85 -9.57
C ILE A 145 -7.29 -8.71 -10.60
N GLN A 146 -7.11 -9.69 -11.50
CA GLN A 146 -6.16 -9.55 -12.61
C GLN A 146 -6.57 -8.47 -13.61
N ALA A 147 -7.86 -8.26 -13.86
CA ALA A 147 -8.37 -7.19 -14.73
C ALA A 147 -8.13 -5.80 -14.13
N GLU A 148 -8.29 -5.62 -12.81
CA GLU A 148 -7.97 -4.37 -12.14
C GLU A 148 -6.45 -4.08 -12.16
N ILE A 149 -5.61 -5.09 -11.95
CA ILE A 149 -4.15 -4.97 -12.09
C ILE A 149 -3.78 -4.58 -13.53
N ALA A 150 -4.39 -5.20 -14.54
CA ALA A 150 -4.14 -4.87 -15.95
C ALA A 150 -4.63 -3.46 -16.32
N ALA A 151 -5.77 -3.01 -15.78
CA ALA A 151 -6.29 -1.66 -16.00
C ALA A 151 -5.40 -0.59 -15.33
N ALA A 152 -4.77 -0.89 -14.20
CA ALA A 152 -3.80 -0.02 -13.56
C ALA A 152 -2.48 0.09 -14.35
N GLU A 153 -2.09 -0.95 -15.10
CA GLU A 153 -0.90 -0.94 -15.97
C GLU A 153 -1.11 -0.19 -17.31
N GLU A 154 -2.35 0.11 -17.69
CA GLU A 154 -2.71 0.73 -18.98
C GLU A 154 -2.70 2.27 -18.96
N GLN A 155 -2.11 2.90 -17.93
CA GLN A 155 -1.82 4.33 -18.02
C GLN A 155 -0.92 4.59 -19.24
N PRO A 156 -1.29 5.52 -20.14
CA PRO A 156 -0.57 5.71 -21.39
C PRO A 156 0.87 6.11 -21.08
N LYS A 157 1.81 5.21 -21.40
CA LYS A 157 3.24 5.47 -21.32
C LYS A 157 3.52 6.72 -22.16
N GLU A 158 3.93 7.81 -21.50
CA GLU A 158 4.32 9.05 -22.18
C GLU A 158 5.29 8.71 -23.33
N THR A 159 4.95 9.15 -24.54
CA THR A 159 5.84 9.00 -25.68
C THR A 159 7.16 9.74 -25.41
N PRO A 160 8.28 9.31 -26.03
CA PRO A 160 9.57 10.00 -25.89
C PRO A 160 9.50 11.49 -26.25
N GLU A 161 8.59 11.86 -27.17
CA GLU A 161 8.33 13.25 -27.58
C GLU A 161 7.58 14.05 -26.50
N GLN A 162 6.64 13.44 -25.79
CA GLN A 162 5.94 14.07 -24.65
C GLN A 162 6.89 14.30 -23.46
N LYS A 163 7.81 13.36 -23.19
CA LYS A 163 8.85 13.54 -22.17
C LYS A 163 9.77 14.71 -22.49
N LYS A 164 10.25 14.78 -23.75
CA LYS A 164 11.14 15.86 -24.19
C LYS A 164 10.46 17.23 -24.10
N ASN A 165 9.21 17.34 -24.53
CA ASN A 165 8.47 18.61 -24.44
C ASN A 165 8.24 19.05 -22.99
N ARG A 166 8.03 18.12 -22.05
CA ARG A 166 7.90 18.44 -20.62
C ARG A 166 9.23 18.93 -20.03
N GLU A 167 10.34 18.26 -20.36
CA GLU A 167 11.68 18.65 -19.92
C GLU A 167 12.08 20.03 -20.49
N ASP A 168 11.77 20.29 -21.76
CA ASP A 168 12.03 21.58 -22.42
C ASP A 168 11.17 22.71 -21.83
N MET A 169 9.91 22.44 -21.44
CA MET A 169 9.06 23.42 -20.75
C MET A 169 9.55 23.74 -19.33
N PHE A 170 9.99 22.74 -18.57
CA PHE A 170 10.57 22.97 -17.24
C PHE A 170 11.89 23.75 -17.31
N ALA A 171 12.74 23.45 -18.30
CA ALA A 171 13.98 24.19 -18.53
C ALA A 171 13.71 25.65 -18.92
N ALA A 172 12.72 25.91 -19.78
CA ALA A 172 12.32 27.26 -20.16
C ALA A 172 11.77 28.06 -18.97
N LEU A 173 11.00 27.41 -18.08
CA LEU A 173 10.45 28.06 -16.89
C LEU A 173 11.56 28.44 -15.90
N ALA A 174 12.54 27.55 -15.69
CA ALA A 174 13.70 27.82 -14.82
C ALA A 174 14.59 28.97 -15.34
N MET A 175 14.70 29.14 -16.66
CA MET A 175 15.45 30.24 -17.27
C MET A 175 14.72 31.59 -17.27
N SER A 176 13.43 31.61 -16.94
CA SER A 176 12.60 32.82 -16.87
C SER A 176 12.48 33.42 -15.46
N MET A 177 13.08 32.75 -14.46
CA MET A 177 13.06 33.25 -13.08
C MET A 177 14.10 34.37 -12.92
N PRO A 178 13.70 35.58 -12.47
CA PRO A 178 14.65 36.64 -12.18
C PRO A 178 15.56 36.22 -11.02
N VAL A 179 16.87 36.33 -11.23
CA VAL A 179 17.87 36.20 -10.17
C VAL A 179 17.63 37.34 -9.18
N MET A 180 17.10 37.04 -7.99
CA MET A 180 17.09 38.01 -6.90
C MET A 180 18.53 38.20 -6.41
N GLU A 181 19.19 39.23 -6.91
CA GLU A 181 20.44 39.74 -6.36
C GLU A 181 20.15 40.48 -5.05
N GLY A 182 20.85 40.08 -3.99
CA GLY A 182 21.32 40.91 -2.89
C GLY A 182 20.29 41.71 -2.09
N ALA A 183 19.92 41.18 -0.91
CA ALA A 183 19.60 42.02 0.23
C ALA A 183 20.74 41.85 1.24
N ASP A 184 21.66 42.82 1.23
CA ASP A 184 22.56 43.09 2.35
C ASP A 184 21.70 43.65 3.49
N ASP A 185 21.43 42.84 4.50
CA ASP A 185 20.87 43.31 5.77
C ASP A 185 22.01 43.36 6.80
N ASP A 186 22.66 44.52 6.86
CA ASP A 186 23.37 45.02 8.03
C ASP A 186 22.34 45.44 9.11
N ASP A 187 22.78 45.40 10.38
CA ASP A 187 22.14 45.91 11.61
C ASP A 187 20.97 45.08 12.18
N GLU A 188 20.83 44.78 13.48
CA GLU A 188 21.40 45.34 14.70
C GLU A 188 21.27 44.29 15.82
N ALA A 189 22.31 44.09 16.63
CA ALA A 189 22.26 43.28 17.84
C ALA A 189 21.47 44.04 18.92
N THR A 190 20.32 43.52 19.34
CA THR A 190 19.66 43.95 20.58
C THR A 190 19.89 42.93 21.69
N ASP A 191 20.71 43.40 22.63
CA ASP A 191 20.97 42.92 23.97
C ASP A 191 19.66 42.87 24.78
N TRP A 192 19.37 41.72 25.40
CA TRP A 192 18.28 41.58 26.37
C TRP A 192 18.82 40.82 27.59
N GLU A 193 19.02 41.59 28.68
CA GLU A 193 19.23 41.14 30.06
C GLU A 193 18.04 40.33 30.60
#